data_AF-A0A1B7HND9-F1
#
_entry.id   AF-A0A1B7HND9-F1
#
_cell.length_a   1.000
_cell.length_b   1.000
_cell.length_c   1.000
_cell.angle_alpha   90.00
_cell.angle_beta   90.00
_cell.angle_gamma   90.00
#
_symmetry.space_group_name_H-M   'P 1'
#
loop_
_entity.id
_entity.type
_entity.pdbx_description
1 polymer ?
#
loop_
_entity_poly.entity_id
_entity_poly.type
_entity_poly.pdbx_seq_one_letter_code
_entity_poly.pdbx_strand_id
1 'polypeptide(L)'
;MAGIVRQEYSDQQSAFLSMQPVDGNGSFRQYLSGRKPQDYYEAIGEADLLVTEEGEHNGAIVLCGGKYYEVVQRQEWLNGVINHFEYLLFIMKEQDALELVG
;
A
#
# COMPACT_ATOMS: atom_id res chain seq x y z
N MET A 1 4.50 9.76 26.85
CA MET A 1 5.01 9.48 25.50
C MET A 1 4.59 8.07 25.16
N ALA A 2 3.51 7.91 24.39
CA ALA A 2 3.12 6.61 23.86
C ALA A 2 3.83 6.47 22.51
N GLY A 3 5.02 5.85 22.53
CA GLY A 3 5.65 5.44 21.28
C GLY A 3 4.84 4.26 20.75
N ILE A 4 4.19 4.45 19.60
CA ILE A 4 3.56 3.34 18.87
C ILE A 4 4.70 2.37 18.54
N VAL A 5 4.65 1.17 19.12
CA VAL A 5 5.62 0.11 18.84
C VAL A 5 5.28 -0.41 17.45
N ARG A 6 6.11 -0.07 16.46
CA ARG A 6 6.03 -0.61 15.10
C ARG A 6 6.26 -2.13 15.16
N GLN A 7 5.41 -2.92 14.49
CA GLN A 7 5.56 -4.37 14.46
C GLN A 7 6.51 -4.78 13.32
N GLU A 8 7.40 -5.73 13.59
CA GLU A 8 8.29 -6.32 12.58
C GLU A 8 7.48 -7.19 11.61
N TYR A 9 7.78 -7.06 10.31
CA TYR A 9 7.14 -7.86 9.26
C TYR A 9 7.75 -9.27 9.25
N SER A 10 6.92 -10.30 9.41
CA SER A 10 7.39 -11.68 9.59
C SER A 10 7.17 -12.60 8.38
N ASP A 11 6.24 -12.27 7.49
CA ASP A 11 5.88 -13.09 6.34
C ASP A 11 6.19 -12.40 5.00
N GLN A 12 7.09 -13.00 4.21
CA GLN A 12 7.40 -12.56 2.86
C GLN A 12 6.69 -13.45 1.83
N GLN A 13 5.92 -12.83 0.93
CA GLN A 13 5.23 -13.51 -0.16
C GLN A 13 5.44 -12.80 -1.50
N SER A 14 5.33 -13.55 -2.59
CA SER A 14 5.31 -13.01 -3.95
C SER A 14 3.88 -12.93 -4.46
N ALA A 15 3.50 -11.80 -5.04
CA ALA A 15 2.18 -11.57 -5.61
C ALA A 15 2.28 -10.84 -6.95
N PHE A 16 1.32 -11.06 -7.84
CA PHE A 16 1.19 -10.29 -9.06
C PHE A 16 0.30 -9.07 -8.80
N LEU A 17 0.86 -7.88 -8.99
CA LEU A 17 0.17 -6.60 -8.89
C LEU A 17 0.36 -5.83 -10.20
N SER A 18 -0.73 -5.30 -10.76
CA SER A 18 -0.67 -4.30 -11.82
C SER A 18 -0.61 -2.92 -11.17
N MET A 19 0.47 -2.17 -11.38
CA MET A 19 0.71 -0.88 -10.71
C MET A 19 0.71 0.28 -11.71
N GLN A 20 0.08 1.40 -11.33
CA GLN A 20 0.07 2.64 -12.10
C GLN A 20 0.22 3.87 -11.20
N PRO A 21 0.84 4.97 -11.67
CA PRO A 21 0.83 6.22 -10.93
C PRO A 21 -0.60 6.73 -10.72
N VAL A 22 -0.85 7.35 -9.57
CA VAL A 22 -2.14 8.01 -9.32
C VAL A 22 -2.29 9.23 -10.24
N ASP A 23 -3.43 9.33 -10.92
CA ASP A 23 -3.79 10.45 -11.79
C ASP A 23 -4.71 11.50 -11.12
N GLY A 24 -5.14 11.23 -9.88
CA GLY A 24 -6.01 12.09 -9.07
C GLY A 24 -7.52 11.93 -9.32
N ASN A 25 -7.92 11.09 -10.29
CA ASN A 25 -9.32 10.76 -10.60
C ASN A 25 -9.68 9.29 -10.35
N GLY A 26 -8.74 8.47 -9.89
CA GLY A 26 -8.96 7.07 -9.53
C GLY A 26 -9.80 6.85 -8.27
N SER A 27 -9.97 5.57 -7.91
CA SER A 27 -10.87 5.08 -6.86
C SER A 27 -10.59 5.66 -5.47
N PHE A 28 -9.37 6.16 -5.23
CA PHE A 28 -8.92 6.69 -3.94
C PHE A 28 -8.97 8.21 -3.83
N ARG A 29 -9.67 8.90 -4.74
CA ARG A 29 -9.73 10.38 -4.78
C ARG A 29 -10.08 11.03 -3.43
N GLN A 30 -10.96 10.43 -2.64
CA GLN A 30 -11.32 10.95 -1.32
C GLN A 30 -10.14 10.92 -0.35
N TYR A 31 -9.42 9.79 -0.29
CA TYR A 31 -8.23 9.64 0.56
C TYR A 31 -7.12 10.62 0.16
N LEU A 32 -6.97 10.85 -1.14
CA LEU A 32 -5.95 11.74 -1.71
C LEU A 32 -6.26 13.23 -1.52
N SER A 33 -7.43 13.59 -1.01
CA SER A 33 -7.79 14.98 -0.74
C SER A 33 -6.79 15.63 0.24
N GLY A 34 -6.12 16.70 -0.20
CA GLY A 34 -5.09 17.38 0.60
C GLY A 34 -3.73 16.68 0.65
N ARG A 35 -3.56 15.56 -0.06
CA ARG A 35 -2.29 14.84 -0.22
C ARG A 35 -1.68 15.12 -1.60
N LYS A 36 -0.41 14.75 -1.80
CA LYS A 36 0.30 14.90 -3.08
C LYS A 36 0.19 13.62 -3.90
N PRO A 37 -0.59 13.58 -4.99
CA PRO A 37 -0.84 12.35 -5.75
C PRO A 37 0.43 11.66 -6.28
N GLN A 38 1.45 12.44 -6.64
CA GLN A 38 2.75 11.95 -7.13
C GLN A 38 3.52 11.02 -6.16
N ASP A 39 3.18 11.05 -4.87
CA ASP A 39 3.80 10.21 -3.85
C ASP A 39 3.08 8.84 -3.73
N TYR A 40 2.05 8.60 -4.56
CA TYR A 40 1.19 7.43 -4.49
C TYR A 40 1.09 6.70 -5.83
N TYR A 41 0.81 5.40 -5.73
CA TYR A 41 0.50 4.50 -6.84
C TYR A 41 -0.79 3.77 -6.54
N GLU A 42 -1.57 3.49 -7.58
CA GLU A 42 -2.67 2.55 -7.52
C GLU A 42 -2.17 1.18 -7.97
N ALA A 43 -2.58 0.13 -7.26
CA ALA A 43 -2.29 -1.24 -7.65
C ALA A 43 -3.54 -2.09 -7.63
N ILE A 44 -3.61 -3.07 -8.51
CA ILE A 44 -4.70 -4.06 -8.55
C ILE A 44 -4.09 -5.45 -8.51
N GLY A 45 -4.65 -6.33 -7.69
CA GLY A 45 -4.24 -7.72 -7.62
C GLY A 45 -5.22 -8.60 -6.85
N GLU A 46 -4.85 -9.87 -6.68
CA GLU A 46 -5.66 -10.90 -6.01
C GLU A 46 -5.17 -11.22 -4.60
N ALA A 47 -3.91 -10.89 -4.28
CA ALA A 47 -3.33 -11.17 -2.97
C ALA A 47 -3.92 -10.25 -1.92
N ASP A 48 -4.44 -10.80 -0.83
CA ASP A 48 -4.99 -10.02 0.29
C ASP A 48 -3.85 -9.36 1.10
N LEU A 49 -3.52 -8.12 0.73
CA LEU A 49 -2.53 -7.31 1.45
C LEU A 49 -3.15 -6.58 2.64
N LEU A 50 -2.42 -6.60 3.75
CA LEU A 50 -2.72 -5.82 4.95
C LEU A 50 -2.66 -4.31 4.63
N VAL A 51 -3.56 -3.54 5.24
CA VAL A 51 -3.68 -2.09 5.04
C VAL A 51 -3.36 -1.38 6.33
N THR A 52 -2.66 -0.25 6.26
CA THR A 52 -2.46 0.62 7.40
C THR A 52 -3.78 1.22 7.89
N GLU A 53 -4.02 1.25 9.20
CA GLU A 53 -5.10 2.07 9.75
C GLU A 53 -4.78 3.57 9.59
N GLU A 54 -5.80 4.42 9.43
CA GLU A 54 -5.59 5.85 9.23
C GLU A 54 -4.89 6.49 10.45
N GLY A 55 -3.64 6.92 10.26
CA GLY A 55 -2.83 7.51 11.33
C GLY A 55 -1.92 6.52 12.06
N GLU A 56 -2.01 5.24 11.73
CA GLU A 56 -1.04 4.23 12.16
C GLU A 56 0.00 3.98 11.06
N HIS A 57 1.07 3.24 11.38
CA HIS A 57 2.03 2.66 10.43
C HIS A 57 1.98 1.16 10.72
N ASN A 58 1.82 0.30 9.70
CA ASN A 58 1.83 -1.19 9.75
C ASN A 58 1.12 -1.84 8.53
N GLY A 59 0.90 -1.14 7.41
CA GLY A 59 0.35 -1.76 6.19
C GLY A 59 1.36 -2.68 5.52
N ALA A 60 0.96 -3.57 4.62
CA ALA A 60 1.91 -4.44 3.93
C ALA A 60 2.98 -3.63 3.18
N ILE A 61 4.24 -4.05 3.27
CA ILE A 61 5.34 -3.46 2.49
C ILE A 61 5.47 -4.20 1.16
N VAL A 62 5.35 -3.46 0.07
CA VAL A 62 5.52 -3.96 -1.30
C VAL A 62 6.87 -3.51 -1.82
N LEU A 63 7.72 -4.46 -2.22
CA LEU A 63 8.95 -4.20 -2.97
C LEU A 63 8.70 -4.48 -4.45
N CYS A 64 8.72 -3.44 -5.29
CA CYS A 64 8.54 -3.57 -6.73
C CYS A 64 9.45 -2.60 -7.50
N GLY A 65 10.12 -3.08 -8.55
CA GLY A 65 11.02 -2.26 -9.37
C GLY A 65 12.15 -1.59 -8.58
N GLY A 66 12.63 -2.21 -7.49
CA GLY A 66 13.66 -1.66 -6.60
C GLY A 66 13.18 -0.52 -5.70
N LYS A 67 11.86 -0.33 -5.56
CA LYS A 67 11.26 0.68 -4.68
C LYS A 67 10.34 0.01 -3.66
N TYR A 68 10.27 0.63 -2.49
CA TYR A 68 9.41 0.19 -1.39
C TYR A 68 8.15 1.05 -1.33
N TYR A 69 7.03 0.39 -1.05
CA TYR A 69 5.73 1.02 -0.92
C TYR A 69 5.00 0.47 0.30
N GLU A 70 4.27 1.32 1.02
CA GLU A 70 3.35 0.89 2.08
C GLU A 70 1.91 0.88 1.53
N VAL A 71 1.15 -0.18 1.80
CA VAL A 71 -0.28 -0.24 1.49
C VAL A 71 -1.07 0.60 2.50
N VAL A 72 -1.57 1.75 2.08
CA VAL A 72 -2.24 2.73 2.97
C VAL A 72 -3.76 2.78 2.82
N GLN A 73 -4.31 2.18 1.75
CA GLN A 73 -5.75 2.00 1.58
C GLN A 73 -6.03 0.79 0.69
N ARG A 74 -7.20 0.17 0.88
CA ARG A 74 -7.71 -0.92 0.01
C ARG A 74 -9.18 -0.71 -0.30
N GLN A 75 -9.58 -1.07 -1.51
CA GLN A 75 -10.98 -1.24 -1.89
C GLN A 75 -11.18 -2.63 -2.48
N GLU A 76 -12.31 -3.24 -2.17
CA GLU A 76 -12.70 -4.50 -2.80
C GLU A 76 -13.31 -4.21 -4.16
N TRP A 77 -12.80 -4.86 -5.19
CA TRP A 77 -13.37 -4.81 -6.52
C TRP A 77 -13.90 -6.20 -6.91
N LEU A 78 -15.22 -6.32 -6.91
CA LEU A 78 -15.93 -7.56 -7.22
C LEU A 78 -16.44 -7.49 -8.66
N ASN A 79 -15.83 -8.25 -9.58
CA ASN A 79 -16.37 -8.41 -10.94
C ASN A 79 -17.34 -9.59 -11.07
N GLY A 80 -17.68 -10.26 -9.96
CA GLY A 80 -18.61 -11.40 -9.93
C GLY A 80 -18.01 -12.74 -10.37
N VAL A 81 -16.74 -12.79 -10.79
CA VAL A 81 -16.03 -14.01 -11.21
C VAL A 81 -14.77 -14.25 -10.39
N ILE A 82 -13.98 -13.20 -10.13
CA ILE A 82 -12.77 -13.24 -9.30
C ILE A 82 -12.77 -12.01 -8.39
N ASN A 83 -12.40 -12.20 -7.13
CA ASN A 83 -12.20 -11.09 -6.19
C ASN A 83 -10.85 -10.46 -6.48
N HIS A 84 -10.86 -9.16 -6.78
CA HIS A 84 -9.65 -8.36 -6.84
C HIS A 84 -9.72 -7.28 -5.77
N PHE A 85 -8.54 -6.80 -5.40
CA PHE A 85 -8.38 -5.68 -4.52
C PHE A 85 -7.68 -4.56 -5.27
N GLU A 86 -8.21 -3.36 -5.14
CA GLU A 86 -7.48 -2.14 -5.48
C GLU A 86 -6.77 -1.64 -4.23
N TYR A 87 -5.54 -1.18 -4.39
CA TYR A 87 -4.69 -0.68 -3.33
C TYR A 87 -4.20 0.72 -3.66
N LEU A 88 -4.13 1.55 -2.63
CA LEU A 88 -3.35 2.77 -2.65
C LEU A 88 -2.02 2.51 -1.97
N LEU A 89 -0.93 2.72 -2.70
CA LEU A 89 0.44 2.48 -2.28
C LEU A 89 1.14 3.81 -2.09
N PHE A 90 1.74 4.04 -0.93
CA PHE A 90 2.56 5.22 -0.65
C PHE A 90 4.05 4.89 -0.84
N ILE A 91 4.79 5.72 -1.57
CA ILE A 91 6.22 5.52 -1.78
C ILE A 91 6.98 5.72 -0.47
N MET A 92 7.77 4.73 -0.07
CA MET A 92 8.63 4.81 1.10
C MET A 92 10.07 5.17 0.73
N LYS A 93 10.79 5.78 1.67
CA LYS A 93 12.25 5.80 1.60
C LYS A 93 12.77 4.40 1.91
N GLU A 94 13.80 3.99 1.18
CA GLU A 94 14.44 2.68 1.37
C GLU A 94 14.89 2.44 2.80
N GLN A 95 15.51 3.43 3.45
CA GLN A 95 15.96 3.31 4.84
C GLN A 95 14.80 3.00 5.79
N ASP A 96 13.71 3.75 5.69
CA ASP A 96 12.52 3.56 6.53
C ASP A 96 11.87 2.18 6.30
N ALA A 97 11.91 1.67 5.06
CA ALA A 97 11.37 0.35 4.73
C ALA A 97 12.27 -0.78 5.25
N LEU A 98 13.59 -0.65 5.14
CA LEU A 98 14.56 -1.64 5.62
C LEU A 98 14.55 -1.77 7.14
N GLU A 99 14.28 -0.69 7.88
CA GLU A 99 14.09 -0.74 9.34
C GLU A 99 12.87 -1.56 9.76
N LEU A 100 11.93 -1.82 8.85
CA LEU A 100 10.69 -2.56 9.14
C LEU A 100 10.77 -4.04 8.77
N VAL A 101 11.51 -4.36 7.71
CA VAL A 101 11.57 -5.71 7.12
C VAL A 101 12.88 -6.46 7.44
N GLY A 102 13.78 -5.86 8.23
CA GLY A 102 15.14 -6.35 8.48
C GLY A 102 15.42 -6.69 9.94
#